data_AF-A0A8H6M5R7-F1
#
_entry.id   AF-A0A8H6M5R7-F1
#
_cell.length_a   1.000
_cell.length_b   1.000
_cell.length_c   1.000
_cell.angle_alpha   90.00
_cell.angle_beta   90.00
_cell.angle_gamma   90.00
#
_symmetry.space_group_name_H-M   'P 1'
#
loop_
_entity.id
_entity.type
_entity.pdbx_description
1 polymer ?
#
loop_
_entity_poly.entity_id
_entity_poly.type
_entity_poly.pdbx_seq_one_letter_code
_entity_poly.pdbx_strand_id
1 'polypeptide(L)'
;MLKFPRCSALFTALMQVLSVSVLGVALVAGLDIRAPLNLTNAGDLSYCAELELNGQVFKVLVDTGSADLWVAGTVPNSIDTGLQGEVTYAVGNVKGPIKTGDLRLRNTFMLIEPDAEHPEGSGILGLGPSVGSYLTDSLPSPAGSPMLYRLFLQNRTAPNYFTILLGRDRDPTDHFPGSITISEILPEYAKILEEPRLEIIRLPEHREDDQHLQILLDADGLIGPDNQPIRTTSSVPSSTDKTRLTVVLDSGFSLPQISKAVAEAIYGRFHGAEYVSVSGIGSTYILPCDSEVNVTFKFGGKSFPIHPLDMTMDPGALGLGSVRNSKGDLACVGTFQPFTYDRASDPTYDMVLGMAFLRNVYTLFDYGDFLPQNSNSDAKDTPYIQLLSLTEPSEAHSDFVTARLGGVDVPPRGLLNDKSGAGGGSKTHVAAIAASIAVIGVLFIVGGIFVIKARRRKVWIR
;
A
#
# COMPACT_ATOMS: atom_id res chain seq x y z
N MET A 1 1.34 11.72 11.38
CA MET A 1 1.75 11.23 10.05
C MET A 1 3.22 10.84 10.14
N LEU A 2 3.52 9.55 9.93
CA LEU A 2 4.87 9.04 10.15
C LEU A 2 5.65 9.68 9.03
N LYS A 3 6.43 10.71 9.36
CA LYS A 3 7.42 11.28 8.45
C LYS A 3 8.46 10.18 8.33
N PHE A 4 8.31 9.33 7.31
CA PHE A 4 8.91 7.99 7.21
C PHE A 4 10.44 8.01 7.33
N PRO A 5 11.06 6.90 7.77
CA PRO A 5 12.50 6.82 7.97
C PRO A 5 13.19 6.95 6.61
N ARG A 6 14.14 7.86 6.61
CA ARG A 6 14.69 8.46 5.41
C ARG A 6 15.77 7.55 4.85
N CYS A 7 16.05 7.71 3.56
CA CYS A 7 17.30 7.26 2.94
C CYS A 7 18.55 7.99 3.51
N SER A 8 18.49 8.55 4.72
CA SER A 8 19.57 9.25 5.40
C SER A 8 20.25 8.34 6.42
N ALA A 9 21.55 8.49 6.59
CA ALA A 9 22.38 7.68 7.49
C ALA A 9 21.99 7.88 8.96
N LEU A 10 21.10 7.04 9.48
CA LEU A 10 20.96 6.80 10.92
C LEU A 10 21.83 5.60 11.31
N PHE A 11 23.14 5.82 11.43
CA PHE A 11 24.04 4.91 12.16
C PHE A 11 25.09 5.72 12.92
N THR A 12 24.77 6.07 14.16
CA THR A 12 25.80 6.31 15.19
C THR A 12 25.28 5.84 16.54
N ALA A 13 25.55 4.58 16.90
CA ALA A 13 26.02 4.18 18.22
C ALA A 13 26.21 2.65 18.29
N LEU A 14 27.37 2.25 18.83
CA LEU A 14 27.74 0.91 19.28
C LEU A 14 28.10 -0.16 18.22
N MET A 15 29.34 -0.10 17.74
CA MET A 15 30.20 -1.29 17.69
C MET A 15 31.67 -0.87 17.61
N GLN A 16 32.32 -0.76 18.76
CA GLN A 16 33.78 -0.92 18.83
C GLN A 16 34.04 -2.42 19.00
N VAL A 17 34.77 -3.01 18.05
CA VAL A 17 35.94 -3.91 18.25
C VAL A 17 36.24 -4.66 16.94
N LEU A 18 37.44 -4.35 16.41
CA LEU A 18 38.30 -5.07 15.48
C LEU A 18 37.69 -5.81 14.28
N SER A 19 37.91 -5.24 13.08
CA SER A 19 38.11 -6.03 11.86
C SER A 19 39.26 -5.44 11.03
N VAL A 20 40.09 -6.35 10.54
CA VAL A 20 41.36 -6.11 9.84
C VAL A 20 41.11 -5.47 8.48
N SER A 21 41.93 -4.46 8.16
CA SER A 21 41.93 -3.74 6.90
C SER A 21 42.19 -4.70 5.72
N VAL A 22 41.17 -4.91 4.89
CA VAL A 22 41.37 -5.30 3.50
C VAL A 22 40.87 -4.12 2.67
N LEU A 23 41.80 -3.39 2.05
CA LEU A 23 41.49 -2.42 1.01
C LEU A 23 40.87 -3.17 -0.17
N GLY A 24 39.55 -3.27 -0.19
CA GLY A 24 38.78 -3.55 -1.39
C GLY A 24 38.39 -2.21 -2.02
N VAL A 25 38.96 -1.90 -3.19
CA VAL A 25 38.48 -0.82 -4.04
C VAL A 25 37.03 -1.16 -4.40
N ALA A 26 36.07 -0.40 -3.88
CA ALA A 26 34.70 -0.46 -4.35
C ALA A 26 34.70 0.01 -5.81
N LEU A 27 34.53 -0.93 -6.73
CA LEU A 27 34.26 -0.61 -8.12
C LEU A 27 32.92 0.11 -8.13
N VAL A 28 32.90 1.40 -8.47
CA VAL A 28 31.66 2.14 -8.76
C VAL A 28 31.07 1.47 -9.99
N ALA A 29 30.13 0.55 -9.77
CA ALA A 29 29.33 -0.04 -10.83
C ALA A 29 28.41 1.06 -11.36
N GLY A 30 28.91 1.85 -12.32
CA GLY A 30 28.02 2.66 -13.13
C GLY A 30 27.08 1.68 -13.81
N LEU A 31 25.76 1.75 -13.50
CA LEU A 31 24.72 0.77 -13.86
C LEU A 31 25.14 -0.29 -14.90
N ASP A 32 25.11 -0.05 -16.21
CA ASP A 32 24.92 -1.07 -17.25
C ASP A 32 23.42 -1.31 -17.31
N ILE A 33 22.81 -0.95 -18.43
CA ILE A 33 21.34 -0.95 -18.57
C ILE A 33 20.78 -2.38 -18.48
N ARG A 34 21.68 -3.37 -18.45
CA ARG A 34 21.43 -4.81 -18.27
C ARG A 34 21.77 -5.34 -16.88
N ALA A 35 22.16 -4.46 -15.95
CA ALA A 35 22.49 -4.86 -14.59
C ALA A 35 21.38 -4.36 -13.64
N PRO A 36 20.82 -5.25 -12.80
CA PRO A 36 19.87 -4.85 -11.79
C PRO A 36 20.44 -3.79 -10.84
N LEU A 37 19.64 -2.77 -10.57
CA LEU A 37 19.87 -1.76 -9.54
C LEU A 37 19.53 -2.36 -8.17
N ASN A 38 20.55 -2.62 -7.35
CA ASN A 38 20.33 -3.07 -5.98
C ASN A 38 19.67 -1.97 -5.15
N LEU A 39 18.71 -2.37 -4.31
CA LEU A 39 18.06 -1.48 -3.35
C LEU A 39 18.68 -1.64 -1.97
N THR A 40 18.68 -0.55 -1.21
CA THR A 40 18.85 -0.61 0.24
C THR A 40 17.49 -0.58 0.90
N ASN A 41 17.20 -1.57 1.74
CA ASN A 41 16.02 -1.60 2.60
C ASN A 41 16.32 -0.85 3.91
N ALA A 42 15.54 0.18 4.24
CA ALA A 42 15.59 0.88 5.51
C ALA A 42 14.41 0.46 6.41
N GLY A 43 14.53 -0.74 6.99
CA GLY A 43 13.60 -1.24 8.01
C GLY A 43 12.17 -1.44 7.51
N ASP A 44 12.00 -1.85 6.26
CA ASP A 44 10.73 -2.07 5.57
C ASP A 44 9.87 -0.82 5.34
N LEU A 45 10.47 0.35 5.51
CA LEU A 45 9.77 1.63 5.43
C LEU A 45 10.26 2.52 4.29
N SER A 46 11.44 2.26 3.73
CA SER A 46 11.88 2.85 2.48
C SER A 46 12.85 1.94 1.75
N TYR A 47 12.76 1.95 0.42
CA TYR A 47 13.69 1.25 -0.47
C TYR A 47 14.36 2.27 -1.37
N CYS A 48 15.68 2.34 -1.28
CA CYS A 48 16.44 3.39 -1.93
C CYS A 48 17.43 2.81 -2.93
N ALA A 49 17.56 3.46 -4.09
CA ALA A 49 18.61 3.20 -5.05
C ALA A 49 19.73 4.24 -4.89
N GLU A 50 20.95 3.89 -5.29
CA GLU A 50 22.02 4.87 -5.47
C GLU A 50 22.02 5.37 -6.91
N LEU A 51 22.11 6.68 -7.08
CA LEU A 51 22.04 7.38 -8.35
C LEU A 51 23.22 8.34 -8.48
N GLU A 52 23.98 8.27 -9.57
CA GLU A 52 25.09 9.19 -9.83
C GLU A 52 24.68 10.31 -10.80
N LEU A 53 24.66 11.55 -10.31
CA LEU A 53 24.38 12.76 -11.10
C LEU A 53 25.63 13.63 -11.19
N ASN A 54 26.18 13.81 -12.40
CA ASN A 54 27.41 14.56 -12.65
C ASN A 54 28.59 14.15 -11.74
N GLY A 55 28.74 12.85 -11.46
CA GLY A 55 29.79 12.33 -10.57
C GLY A 55 29.47 12.41 -9.08
N GLN A 56 28.32 12.96 -8.68
CA GLN A 56 27.86 12.99 -7.29
C GLN A 56 26.81 11.88 -7.06
N VAL A 57 27.04 11.05 -6.04
CA VAL A 57 26.10 9.99 -5.65
C VAL A 57 25.01 10.55 -4.73
N PHE A 58 23.77 10.17 -5.01
CA PHE A 58 22.58 10.44 -4.23
C PHE A 58 21.89 9.13 -3.89
N LYS A 59 21.29 9.06 -2.70
CA LYS A 59 20.44 7.93 -2.29
C LYS A 59 18.98 8.35 -2.45
N VAL A 60 18.32 7.78 -3.44
CA VAL A 60 16.98 8.20 -3.87
C VAL A 60 15.94 7.14 -3.49
N LEU A 61 14.82 7.57 -2.90
CA LEU A 61 13.66 6.71 -2.71
C LEU A 61 13.10 6.35 -4.10
N VAL A 62 12.79 5.07 -4.29
CA VAL A 62 12.11 4.58 -5.47
C VAL A 62 10.62 4.78 -5.28
N ASP A 63 9.99 5.53 -6.18
CA ASP A 63 8.62 5.97 -6.01
C ASP A 63 7.80 5.79 -7.30
N THR A 64 6.86 4.86 -7.31
CA THR A 64 5.92 4.67 -8.44
C THR A 64 4.67 5.54 -8.33
N GLY A 65 4.49 6.25 -7.21
CA GLY A 65 3.41 7.20 -6.99
C GLY A 65 3.66 8.59 -7.59
N SER A 66 4.91 8.93 -7.93
CA SER A 66 5.31 10.19 -8.58
C SER A 66 6.18 9.98 -9.82
N ALA A 67 6.34 11.00 -10.65
CA ALA A 67 7.03 10.89 -11.95
C ALA A 67 8.39 11.60 -12.02
N ASP A 68 8.60 12.65 -11.22
CA ASP A 68 9.78 13.50 -11.33
C ASP A 68 10.97 12.97 -10.53
N LEU A 69 12.19 13.27 -11.01
CA LEU A 69 13.43 13.10 -10.25
C LEU A 69 13.74 14.41 -9.52
N TRP A 70 13.96 14.34 -8.22
CA TRP A 70 14.56 15.44 -7.46
C TRP A 70 15.64 14.97 -6.50
N VAL A 71 16.61 15.83 -6.24
CA VAL A 71 17.69 15.59 -5.27
C VAL A 71 17.94 16.82 -4.41
N ALA A 72 18.32 16.59 -3.16
CA ALA A 72 18.66 17.63 -2.18
C ALA A 72 20.17 17.81 -2.06
N GLY A 73 20.66 19.03 -2.23
CA GLY A 73 22.08 19.36 -2.04
C GLY A 73 22.72 20.04 -3.24
N THR A 74 23.93 19.61 -3.59
CA THR A 74 24.70 20.19 -4.70
C THR A 74 24.95 19.14 -5.77
N VAL A 75 24.63 19.48 -7.03
CA VAL A 75 25.03 18.69 -8.20
C VAL A 75 26.10 19.47 -8.97
N PRO A 76 27.38 19.06 -8.93
CA PRO A 76 28.47 19.72 -9.65
C PRO A 76 28.16 19.85 -11.14
N ASN A 77 28.55 20.95 -11.79
CA ASN A 77 28.39 21.16 -13.25
C ASN A 77 26.95 20.98 -13.78
N SER A 78 25.93 21.03 -12.93
CA SER A 78 24.54 21.05 -13.37
C SER A 78 24.22 22.35 -14.09
N ILE A 79 23.41 22.27 -15.14
CA ILE A 79 23.03 23.41 -15.97
C ILE A 79 21.64 23.84 -15.55
N ASP A 80 21.52 25.08 -15.11
CA ASP A 80 20.25 25.71 -14.77
C ASP A 80 19.41 25.96 -16.04
N THR A 81 18.13 25.61 -15.99
CA THR A 81 17.19 25.86 -17.09
C THR A 81 16.54 27.25 -17.01
N GLY A 82 16.69 27.93 -15.87
CA GLY A 82 15.99 29.18 -15.54
C GLY A 82 14.54 28.97 -15.07
N LEU A 83 14.07 27.72 -14.99
CA LEU A 83 12.72 27.37 -14.58
C LEU A 83 12.69 26.84 -13.14
N GLN A 84 11.50 26.89 -12.53
CA GLN A 84 11.22 26.39 -11.19
C GLN A 84 10.17 25.30 -11.27
N GLY A 85 10.32 24.25 -10.48
CA GLY A 85 9.34 23.18 -10.32
C GLY A 85 8.85 23.09 -8.89
N GLU A 86 7.68 22.50 -8.71
CA GLU A 86 7.10 22.18 -7.40
C GLU A 86 6.41 20.82 -7.50
N VAL A 87 6.82 19.83 -6.71
CA VAL A 87 6.18 18.52 -6.67
C VAL A 87 5.33 18.43 -5.42
N THR A 88 4.04 18.14 -5.57
CA THR A 88 3.12 17.92 -4.45
C THR A 88 2.85 16.44 -4.26
N TYR A 89 2.99 15.95 -3.03
CA TYR A 89 2.72 14.57 -2.64
C TYR A 89 1.40 14.47 -1.88
N ALA A 90 0.95 13.23 -1.61
CA ALA A 90 -0.12 12.98 -0.64
C ALA A 90 0.19 13.61 0.74
N VAL A 91 1.48 13.78 1.06
CA VAL A 91 1.96 14.43 2.29
C VAL A 91 3.16 15.34 1.97
N GLY A 92 2.91 16.65 1.91
CA GLY A 92 3.97 17.66 1.73
C GLY A 92 4.25 18.01 0.26
N ASN A 93 5.21 18.92 0.06
CA ASN A 93 5.68 19.35 -1.25
C ASN A 93 7.19 19.66 -1.22
N VAL A 94 7.82 19.63 -2.39
CA VAL A 94 9.19 20.13 -2.58
C VAL A 94 9.21 21.15 -3.72
N LYS A 95 10.05 22.17 -3.60
CA LYS A 95 10.18 23.22 -4.60
C LYS A 95 11.65 23.53 -4.85
N GLY A 96 12.01 23.75 -6.11
CA GLY A 96 13.37 24.12 -6.47
C GLY A 96 13.59 24.32 -7.96
N PRO A 97 14.77 24.85 -8.33
CA PRO A 97 15.14 25.06 -9.72
C PRO A 97 15.17 23.75 -10.50
N ILE A 98 14.68 23.80 -11.73
CA ILE A 98 14.80 22.71 -12.69
C ILE A 98 16.18 22.80 -13.33
N LYS A 99 16.95 21.71 -13.23
CA LYS A 99 18.31 21.62 -13.75
C LYS A 99 18.44 20.44 -14.69
N THR A 100 19.50 20.49 -15.49
CA THR A 100 19.95 19.35 -16.29
C THR A 100 21.33 18.91 -15.85
N GLY A 101 21.58 17.61 -15.91
CA GLY A 101 22.84 17.00 -15.50
C GLY A 101 22.97 15.61 -16.11
N ASP A 102 24.18 15.10 -16.12
CA ASP A 102 24.50 13.78 -16.65
C ASP A 102 24.15 12.70 -15.63
N LEU A 103 23.26 11.82 -16.06
CA LEU A 103 22.92 10.55 -15.43
C LEU A 103 23.10 9.50 -16.52
N ARG A 104 24.36 9.32 -16.97
CA ARG A 104 24.78 8.56 -18.18
C ARG A 104 24.35 9.18 -19.52
N LEU A 105 23.15 9.73 -19.54
CA LEU A 105 22.66 10.69 -20.49
C LEU A 105 22.24 11.94 -19.72
N ARG A 106 22.27 13.08 -20.40
CA ARG A 106 21.73 14.32 -19.85
C ARG A 106 20.27 14.09 -19.47
N ASN A 107 19.88 14.25 -18.23
CA ASN A 107 18.51 14.19 -17.71
C ASN A 107 18.12 15.53 -17.09
N THR A 108 16.82 15.72 -16.90
CA THR A 108 16.25 16.86 -16.20
C THR A 108 15.80 16.41 -14.82
N PHE A 109 16.04 17.23 -13.81
CA PHE A 109 15.68 16.97 -12.42
C PHE A 109 15.44 18.28 -11.68
N MET A 110 14.79 18.22 -10.53
CA MET A 110 14.71 19.35 -9.60
C MET A 110 15.84 19.27 -8.57
N LEU A 111 16.55 20.38 -8.38
CA LEU A 111 17.54 20.51 -7.31
C LEU A 111 16.92 21.29 -6.16
N ILE A 112 16.77 20.67 -5.01
CA ILE A 112 16.15 21.30 -3.84
C ILE A 112 17.20 21.64 -2.77
N GLU A 113 16.92 22.69 -1.99
CA GLU A 113 17.74 23.05 -0.85
C GLU A 113 17.59 22.00 0.26
N PRO A 114 18.71 21.49 0.84
CA PRO A 114 18.62 20.56 1.95
C PRO A 114 17.93 21.18 3.16
N ASP A 115 17.08 20.39 3.81
CA ASP A 115 16.45 20.77 5.05
C ASP A 115 16.37 19.56 6.02
N ALA A 116 15.68 19.76 7.15
CA ALA A 116 15.53 18.73 8.15
C ALA A 116 14.68 17.54 7.68
N GLU A 117 13.91 17.64 6.59
CA GLU A 117 13.07 16.60 5.98
C GLU A 117 13.72 15.98 4.74
N HIS A 118 14.48 16.77 3.99
CA HIS A 118 15.19 16.44 2.76
C HIS A 118 16.71 16.65 2.96
N PRO A 119 17.41 15.75 3.67
CA PRO A 119 18.82 15.93 3.97
C PRO A 119 19.68 15.89 2.70
N GLU A 120 20.85 16.52 2.76
CA GLU A 120 21.81 16.51 1.66
C GLU A 120 22.16 15.08 1.21
N GLY A 121 22.21 14.87 -0.10
CA GLY A 121 22.47 13.57 -0.71
C GLY A 121 21.25 12.65 -0.81
N SER A 122 20.06 13.10 -0.38
CA SER A 122 18.80 12.36 -0.57
C SER A 122 18.02 12.82 -1.80
N GLY A 123 17.03 12.03 -2.23
CA GLY A 123 16.14 12.37 -3.33
C GLY A 123 14.97 11.41 -3.49
N ILE A 124 14.16 11.65 -4.52
CA ILE A 124 13.15 10.70 -5.02
C ILE A 124 13.40 10.47 -6.50
N LEU A 125 13.37 9.20 -6.90
CA LEU A 125 13.30 8.77 -8.29
C LEU A 125 11.84 8.39 -8.59
N GLY A 126 11.12 9.32 -9.24
CA GLY A 126 9.78 9.06 -9.74
C GLY A 126 9.75 8.08 -10.92
N LEU A 127 8.91 7.07 -10.81
CA LEU A 127 8.68 5.97 -11.75
C LEU A 127 7.18 5.84 -12.09
N GLY A 128 6.41 6.91 -11.91
CA GLY A 128 5.01 7.00 -12.27
C GLY A 128 4.76 7.47 -13.71
N PRO A 129 3.48 7.67 -14.08
CA PRO A 129 3.09 8.17 -15.41
C PRO A 129 3.60 9.60 -15.66
N SER A 130 4.10 9.89 -16.87
CA SER A 130 4.63 11.22 -17.22
C SER A 130 3.60 12.34 -17.18
N VAL A 131 2.31 12.03 -17.27
CA VAL A 131 1.25 13.04 -17.20
C VAL A 131 1.19 13.71 -15.82
N GLY A 132 1.70 13.06 -14.77
CA GLY A 132 1.85 13.66 -13.44
C GLY A 132 3.20 14.34 -13.20
N SER A 133 3.97 14.63 -14.26
CA SER A 133 5.32 15.20 -14.16
C SER A 133 5.31 16.72 -14.33
N TYR A 134 5.72 17.42 -13.28
CA TYR A 134 5.91 18.88 -13.32
C TYR A 134 7.04 19.29 -14.27
N LEU A 135 8.03 18.41 -14.47
CA LEU A 135 9.08 18.62 -15.46
C LEU A 135 8.52 18.60 -16.89
N THR A 136 7.55 17.73 -17.16
CA THR A 136 6.88 17.61 -18.47
C THR A 136 6.04 18.85 -18.76
N ASP A 137 5.39 19.42 -17.75
CA ASP A 137 4.63 20.68 -17.89
C ASP A 137 5.53 21.89 -18.13
N SER A 138 6.74 21.86 -17.57
CA SER A 138 7.67 22.99 -17.61
C SER A 138 8.55 23.02 -18.86
N LEU A 139 8.85 21.85 -19.45
CA LEU A 139 9.80 21.71 -20.55
C LEU A 139 9.28 20.78 -21.65
N PRO A 140 9.43 21.14 -22.94
CA PRO A 140 8.95 20.29 -24.02
C PRO A 140 9.71 18.97 -24.09
N SER A 141 9.03 17.91 -24.55
CA SER A 141 9.66 16.63 -24.86
C SER A 141 10.76 16.79 -25.93
N PRO A 142 11.91 16.09 -25.80
CA PRO A 142 12.26 15.13 -24.76
C PRO A 142 12.95 15.75 -23.53
N ALA A 143 13.08 17.08 -23.46
CA ALA A 143 13.82 17.76 -22.40
C ALA A 143 13.11 17.68 -21.04
N GLY A 144 11.79 17.86 -20.99
CA GLY A 144 11.01 17.73 -19.74
C GLY A 144 10.58 16.31 -19.38
N SER A 145 10.83 15.33 -20.25
CA SER A 145 10.38 13.96 -20.01
C SER A 145 11.06 13.34 -18.78
N PRO A 146 10.31 12.60 -17.92
CA PRO A 146 10.88 11.86 -16.80
C PRO A 146 12.00 10.90 -17.22
N MET A 147 12.84 10.53 -16.26
CA MET A 147 14.06 9.76 -16.51
C MET A 147 13.80 8.45 -17.31
N LEU A 148 12.83 7.64 -16.89
CA LEU A 148 12.48 6.39 -17.60
C LEU A 148 11.96 6.65 -19.03
N TYR A 149 11.10 7.66 -19.21
CA TYR A 149 10.60 8.03 -20.52
C TYR A 149 11.73 8.43 -21.46
N ARG A 150 12.72 9.15 -20.93
CA ARG A 150 13.89 9.57 -21.69
C ARG A 150 14.79 8.40 -22.06
N LEU A 151 14.94 7.41 -21.19
CA LEU A 151 15.64 6.16 -21.49
C LEU A 151 14.95 5.38 -22.62
N PHE A 152 13.64 5.17 -22.52
CA PHE A 152 12.86 4.44 -23.54
C PHE A 152 12.85 5.18 -24.89
N LEU A 153 12.79 6.51 -24.89
CA LEU A 153 12.89 7.33 -26.10
C LEU A 153 14.22 7.15 -26.85
N GLN A 154 15.32 6.89 -26.13
CA GLN A 154 16.65 6.72 -26.70
C GLN A 154 16.90 5.31 -27.23
N ASN A 155 16.30 4.28 -26.63
CA ASN A 155 16.42 2.90 -27.08
C ASN A 155 15.07 2.25 -27.36
N ARG A 156 14.51 2.57 -28.53
CA ARG A 156 13.21 2.03 -28.99
C ARG A 156 13.22 0.54 -29.34
N THR A 157 14.36 -0.13 -29.25
CA THR A 157 14.46 -1.58 -29.51
C THR A 157 14.35 -2.42 -28.25
N ALA A 158 14.52 -1.79 -27.08
CA ALA A 158 14.36 -2.45 -25.80
C ALA A 158 12.88 -2.38 -25.36
N PRO A 159 12.41 -3.36 -24.56
CA PRO A 159 11.08 -3.29 -23.97
C PRO A 159 10.89 -2.07 -23.06
N ASN A 160 9.69 -1.47 -23.09
CA ASN A 160 9.34 -0.32 -22.28
C ASN A 160 8.72 -0.76 -20.95
N TYR A 161 9.46 -1.49 -20.13
CA TYR A 161 9.01 -1.82 -18.78
C TYR A 161 10.16 -1.70 -17.78
N PHE A 162 9.80 -1.60 -16.51
CA PHE A 162 10.72 -1.82 -15.41
C PHE A 162 10.12 -2.84 -14.43
N THR A 163 10.95 -3.40 -13.58
CA THR A 163 10.48 -4.28 -12.49
C THR A 163 10.93 -3.79 -11.13
N ILE A 164 10.17 -4.17 -10.11
CA ILE A 164 10.51 -3.94 -8.70
C ILE A 164 10.41 -5.28 -7.96
N LEU A 165 11.48 -5.58 -7.22
CA LEU A 165 11.55 -6.62 -6.20
C LEU A 165 11.88 -5.94 -4.86
N LEU A 166 11.03 -6.10 -3.84
CA LEU A 166 11.30 -5.58 -2.49
C LEU A 166 11.46 -6.74 -1.51
N GLY A 167 12.53 -6.72 -0.70
CA GLY A 167 12.71 -7.72 0.36
C GLY A 167 12.25 -7.24 1.74
N ARG A 168 12.13 -8.15 2.70
CA ARG A 168 11.80 -7.84 4.11
C ARG A 168 13.05 -7.67 4.97
N ASP A 169 13.01 -6.75 5.92
CA ASP A 169 14.03 -6.61 6.95
C ASP A 169 13.87 -7.76 7.96
N ARG A 170 14.98 -8.44 8.27
CA ARG A 170 15.00 -9.58 9.20
C ARG A 170 14.01 -10.71 8.82
N ASP A 171 13.82 -10.91 7.53
CA ASP A 171 13.14 -12.10 7.00
C ASP A 171 13.88 -13.38 7.43
N PRO A 172 13.22 -14.37 8.06
CA PRO A 172 13.87 -15.60 8.51
C PRO A 172 14.36 -16.53 7.38
N THR A 173 13.77 -16.45 6.17
CA THR A 173 14.09 -17.36 5.05
C THR A 173 14.68 -16.62 3.86
N ASP A 174 14.08 -15.50 3.46
CA ASP A 174 14.41 -14.79 2.22
C ASP A 174 15.31 -13.58 2.46
N HIS A 175 16.61 -13.77 2.24
CA HIS A 175 17.61 -12.73 2.50
C HIS A 175 18.03 -11.95 1.25
N PHE A 176 17.20 -11.00 0.82
CA PHE A 176 17.57 -10.00 -0.18
C PHE A 176 17.00 -8.63 0.19
N PRO A 177 17.67 -7.51 -0.13
CA PRO A 177 17.14 -6.19 0.21
C PRO A 177 16.11 -5.68 -0.81
N GLY A 178 16.27 -6.06 -2.08
CA GLY A 178 15.43 -5.66 -3.20
C GLY A 178 16.24 -5.24 -4.42
N SER A 179 15.57 -5.10 -5.56
CA SER A 179 16.18 -4.78 -6.84
C SER A 179 15.19 -4.07 -7.78
N ILE A 180 15.72 -3.28 -8.71
CA ILE A 180 14.99 -2.73 -9.85
C ILE A 180 15.71 -3.10 -11.14
N THR A 181 14.95 -3.41 -12.17
CA THR A 181 15.49 -3.62 -13.52
C THR A 181 14.76 -2.74 -14.51
N ILE A 182 15.42 -2.37 -15.60
CA ILE A 182 14.83 -1.57 -16.69
C ILE A 182 15.01 -2.36 -17.99
N SER A 183 13.93 -2.56 -18.73
CA SER A 183 13.90 -3.28 -20.01
C SER A 183 14.34 -4.76 -19.93
N GLU A 184 14.43 -5.32 -18.74
CA GLU A 184 14.78 -6.71 -18.49
C GLU A 184 14.14 -7.21 -17.19
N ILE A 185 14.19 -8.52 -16.96
CA ILE A 185 13.72 -9.14 -15.72
C ILE A 185 14.86 -9.91 -15.06
N LEU A 186 14.74 -10.10 -13.75
CA LEU A 186 15.55 -11.06 -13.02
C LEU A 186 15.25 -12.50 -13.50
N PRO A 187 16.26 -13.27 -13.94
CA PRO A 187 16.05 -14.61 -14.52
C PRO A 187 15.32 -15.60 -13.61
N GLU A 188 15.55 -15.53 -12.29
CA GLU A 188 14.91 -16.36 -11.27
C GLU A 188 13.39 -16.13 -11.19
N TYR A 189 12.91 -14.96 -11.65
CA TYR A 189 11.50 -14.59 -11.68
C TYR A 189 10.92 -14.56 -13.10
N ALA A 190 11.51 -15.31 -14.04
CA ALA A 190 11.10 -15.33 -15.46
C ALA A 190 9.61 -15.62 -15.71
N LYS A 191 8.97 -16.35 -14.77
CA LYS A 191 7.53 -16.66 -14.82
C LYS A 191 6.63 -15.43 -14.81
N ILE A 192 7.12 -14.25 -14.40
CA ILE A 192 6.32 -13.01 -14.45
C ILE A 192 5.78 -12.73 -15.86
N LEU A 193 6.52 -13.11 -16.91
CA LEU A 193 6.09 -12.89 -18.30
C LEU A 193 4.88 -13.75 -18.69
N GLU A 194 4.59 -14.81 -17.93
CA GLU A 194 3.44 -15.70 -18.12
C GLU A 194 2.22 -15.26 -17.31
N GLU A 195 2.36 -14.29 -16.41
CA GLU A 195 1.27 -13.81 -15.56
C GLU A 195 0.27 -12.94 -16.35
N PRO A 196 -0.99 -12.82 -15.90
CA PRO A 196 -1.98 -11.98 -16.59
C PRO A 196 -1.51 -10.53 -16.73
N ARG A 197 -1.68 -9.95 -17.93
CA ARG A 197 -1.51 -8.51 -18.15
C ARG A 197 -2.70 -7.76 -17.57
N LEU A 198 -2.47 -7.01 -16.51
CA LEU A 198 -3.48 -6.19 -15.85
C LEU A 198 -3.40 -4.78 -16.45
N GLU A 199 -4.34 -4.45 -17.34
CA GLU A 199 -4.35 -3.13 -17.99
C GLU A 199 -4.44 -1.99 -16.97
N ILE A 200 -3.61 -0.96 -17.16
CA ILE A 200 -3.67 0.24 -16.35
C ILE A 200 -4.93 1.02 -16.71
N ILE A 201 -5.74 1.35 -15.69
CA ILE A 201 -6.96 2.13 -15.86
C ILE A 201 -6.57 3.58 -16.15
N ARG A 202 -6.96 4.05 -17.33
CA ARG A 202 -6.76 5.44 -17.73
C ARG A 202 -7.85 6.34 -17.16
N LEU A 203 -7.44 7.46 -16.58
CA LEU A 203 -8.32 8.55 -16.23
C LEU A 203 -8.74 9.35 -17.47
N PRO A 204 -9.91 10.00 -17.45
CA PRO A 204 -10.32 10.90 -18.53
C PRO A 204 -9.38 12.11 -18.61
N GLU A 205 -9.26 12.73 -19.80
CA GLU A 205 -8.30 13.82 -20.08
C GLU A 205 -8.33 14.94 -19.02
N HIS A 206 -9.51 15.37 -18.57
CA HIS A 206 -9.65 16.42 -17.55
C HIS A 206 -9.19 16.02 -16.13
N ARG A 207 -8.74 14.78 -15.93
CA ARG A 207 -8.19 14.23 -14.68
C ARG A 207 -6.84 13.53 -14.93
N GLU A 208 -6.20 13.75 -16.09
CA GLU A 208 -4.97 13.03 -16.44
C GLU A 208 -3.79 13.35 -15.51
N ASP A 209 -3.78 14.53 -14.90
CA ASP A 209 -2.81 14.94 -13.88
C ASP A 209 -2.84 14.06 -12.62
N ASP A 210 -3.97 13.40 -12.33
CA ASP A 210 -4.15 12.49 -11.18
C ASP A 210 -3.84 11.02 -11.54
N GLN A 211 -3.27 10.76 -12.73
CA GLN A 211 -3.05 9.40 -13.20
C GLN A 211 -1.94 8.70 -12.41
N HIS A 212 -2.26 7.52 -11.87
CA HIS A 212 -1.29 6.64 -11.22
C HIS A 212 -1.14 5.30 -11.98
N LEU A 213 -0.17 4.47 -11.56
CA LEU A 213 -0.07 3.08 -11.97
C LEU A 213 -1.14 2.26 -11.26
N GLN A 214 -2.36 2.30 -11.81
CA GLN A 214 -3.56 1.78 -11.17
C GLN A 214 -4.25 0.67 -11.97
N ILE A 215 -4.63 -0.40 -11.29
CA ILE A 215 -5.25 -1.61 -11.84
C ILE A 215 -6.54 -1.95 -11.10
N LEU A 216 -7.35 -2.84 -11.66
CA LEU A 216 -8.59 -3.30 -11.03
C LEU A 216 -8.36 -4.57 -10.20
N LEU A 217 -8.69 -4.51 -8.91
CA LEU A 217 -8.91 -5.70 -8.09
C LEU A 217 -10.05 -6.54 -8.69
N ASP A 218 -9.96 -7.86 -8.61
CA ASP A 218 -11.06 -8.73 -9.02
C ASP A 218 -12.29 -8.50 -8.12
N ALA A 219 -13.49 -8.78 -8.64
CA ALA A 219 -14.70 -8.76 -7.84
C ALA A 219 -14.58 -9.80 -6.71
N ASP A 220 -14.91 -9.42 -5.47
CA ASP A 220 -14.66 -10.23 -4.27
C ASP A 220 -13.19 -10.66 -4.12
N GLY A 221 -12.26 -9.91 -4.72
CA GLY A 221 -10.84 -10.24 -4.81
C GLY A 221 -10.05 -9.99 -3.54
N LEU A 222 -10.64 -9.38 -2.51
CA LEU A 222 -10.00 -9.23 -1.20
C LEU A 222 -10.55 -10.30 -0.24
N ILE A 223 -9.72 -11.28 0.09
CA ILE A 223 -10.05 -12.37 1.02
C ILE A 223 -9.50 -12.01 2.40
N GLY A 224 -10.38 -11.99 3.39
CA GLY A 224 -10.05 -11.65 4.77
C GLY A 224 -9.53 -12.83 5.60
N PRO A 225 -9.22 -12.59 6.88
CA PRO A 225 -8.64 -13.59 7.79
C PRO A 225 -9.52 -14.79 8.11
N ASP A 226 -10.82 -14.72 7.81
CA ASP A 226 -11.77 -15.83 7.93
C ASP A 226 -11.92 -16.63 6.64
N ASN A 227 -11.04 -16.39 5.66
CA ASN A 227 -11.06 -16.99 4.33
C ASN A 227 -12.36 -16.68 3.55
N GLN A 228 -13.08 -15.61 3.91
CA GLN A 228 -14.23 -15.10 3.18
C GLN A 228 -13.87 -13.81 2.44
N PRO A 229 -14.54 -13.50 1.32
CA PRO A 229 -14.40 -12.20 0.68
C PRO A 229 -14.86 -11.06 1.60
N ILE A 230 -14.01 -10.04 1.73
CA ILE A 230 -14.37 -8.75 2.33
C ILE A 230 -15.21 -8.01 1.30
N ARG A 231 -16.50 -7.78 1.63
CA ARG A 231 -17.43 -7.09 0.74
C ARG A 231 -17.08 -5.60 0.68
N THR A 232 -16.81 -5.12 -0.54
CA THR A 232 -16.46 -3.73 -0.81
C THR A 232 -17.25 -3.17 -1.98
N THR A 233 -17.43 -1.85 -1.99
CA THR A 233 -18.00 -1.12 -3.12
C THR A 233 -17.06 0.01 -3.49
N SER A 234 -16.73 0.15 -4.77
CA SER A 234 -15.86 1.23 -5.24
C SER A 234 -16.48 2.61 -4.97
N SER A 235 -15.65 3.48 -4.39
CA SER A 235 -15.91 4.89 -4.15
C SER A 235 -15.58 5.78 -5.36
N VAL A 236 -14.87 5.25 -6.35
CA VAL A 236 -14.41 5.97 -7.54
C VAL A 236 -15.59 6.29 -8.47
N PRO A 237 -15.98 7.56 -8.68
CA PRO A 237 -17.20 7.89 -9.42
C PRO A 237 -17.20 7.39 -10.87
N SER A 238 -16.05 7.41 -11.54
CA SER A 238 -15.88 6.94 -12.92
C SER A 238 -15.86 5.41 -13.08
N SER A 239 -15.84 4.64 -11.98
CA SER A 239 -15.86 3.17 -12.05
C SER A 239 -17.20 2.65 -12.61
N THR A 240 -17.12 1.88 -13.70
CA THR A 240 -18.26 1.24 -14.38
C THR A 240 -18.71 -0.04 -13.69
N ASP A 241 -17.82 -0.70 -12.96
CA ASP A 241 -18.11 -1.88 -12.14
C ASP A 241 -17.74 -1.62 -10.68
N LYS A 242 -18.75 -1.30 -9.88
CA LYS A 242 -18.59 -0.96 -8.46
C LYS A 242 -18.17 -2.15 -7.59
N THR A 243 -18.18 -3.38 -8.12
CA THR A 243 -17.71 -4.57 -7.39
C THR A 243 -16.19 -4.74 -7.45
N ARG A 244 -15.53 -4.01 -8.35
CA ARG A 244 -14.07 -4.00 -8.52
C ARG A 244 -13.51 -2.69 -8.02
N LEU A 245 -12.42 -2.77 -7.27
CA LEU A 245 -11.76 -1.59 -6.70
C LEU A 245 -10.63 -1.14 -7.60
N THR A 246 -10.49 0.18 -7.76
CA THR A 246 -9.30 0.77 -8.40
C THR A 246 -8.17 0.82 -7.40
N VAL A 247 -7.04 0.20 -7.72
CA VAL A 247 -5.90 0.01 -6.82
C VAL A 247 -4.65 0.62 -7.42
N VAL A 248 -4.03 1.58 -6.72
CA VAL A 248 -2.71 2.12 -7.06
C VAL A 248 -1.62 1.22 -6.46
N LEU A 249 -0.58 0.91 -7.22
CA LEU A 249 0.62 0.24 -6.70
C LEU A 249 1.74 1.28 -6.49
N ASP A 250 2.10 1.52 -5.23
CA ASP A 250 2.92 2.66 -4.85
C ASP A 250 4.12 2.26 -3.97
N SER A 251 5.30 2.16 -4.58
CA SER A 251 6.56 1.91 -3.87
C SER A 251 7.05 3.11 -3.06
N GLY A 252 6.50 4.31 -3.26
CA GLY A 252 6.75 5.48 -2.42
C GLY A 252 5.91 5.50 -1.14
N PHE A 253 4.89 4.65 -1.03
CA PHE A 253 4.04 4.55 0.15
C PHE A 253 4.43 3.35 1.02
N SER A 254 4.96 3.57 2.22
CA SER A 254 5.42 2.47 3.08
C SER A 254 4.27 1.57 3.57
N LEU A 255 3.21 2.19 4.09
CA LEU A 255 2.06 1.51 4.70
C LEU A 255 0.83 1.62 3.78
N PRO A 256 0.28 0.52 3.24
CA PRO A 256 -0.88 0.57 2.35
C PRO A 256 -2.03 1.39 2.91
N GLN A 257 -2.76 2.10 2.04
CA GLN A 257 -3.90 2.93 2.39
C GLN A 257 -5.18 2.33 1.83
N ILE A 258 -6.13 2.07 2.71
CA ILE A 258 -7.41 1.42 2.42
C ILE A 258 -8.54 2.17 3.10
N SER A 259 -9.80 1.81 2.81
CA SER A 259 -10.93 2.36 3.56
C SER A 259 -10.93 1.86 5.01
N LYS A 260 -11.47 2.66 5.93
CA LYS A 260 -11.64 2.25 7.33
C LYS A 260 -12.43 0.95 7.46
N ALA A 261 -13.48 0.78 6.64
CA ALA A 261 -14.29 -0.44 6.66
C ALA A 261 -13.50 -1.68 6.26
N VAL A 262 -12.58 -1.56 5.30
CA VAL A 262 -11.69 -2.66 4.94
C VAL A 262 -10.69 -2.94 6.05
N ALA A 263 -10.10 -1.90 6.67
CA ALA A 263 -9.18 -2.08 7.78
C ALA A 263 -9.87 -2.75 8.99
N GLU A 264 -11.13 -2.39 9.26
CA GLU A 264 -11.97 -3.03 10.27
C GLU A 264 -12.23 -4.50 9.97
N ALA A 265 -12.54 -4.84 8.71
CA ALA A 265 -12.75 -6.22 8.30
C ALA A 265 -11.47 -7.06 8.37
N ILE A 266 -10.30 -6.46 8.15
CA ILE A 266 -8.99 -7.13 8.28
C ILE A 266 -8.62 -7.31 9.75
N TYR A 267 -8.64 -6.26 10.58
CA TYR A 267 -8.03 -6.30 11.91
C TYR A 267 -9.03 -6.34 13.07
N GLY A 268 -10.21 -5.73 12.91
CA GLY A 268 -11.14 -5.45 14.01
C GLY A 268 -11.70 -6.69 14.71
N ARG A 269 -11.60 -7.86 14.07
CA ARG A 269 -12.08 -9.14 14.61
C ARG A 269 -11.03 -9.89 15.42
N PHE A 270 -9.80 -9.41 15.56
CA PHE A 270 -8.80 -10.06 16.40
C PHE A 270 -9.01 -9.75 17.89
N HIS A 271 -8.76 -10.73 18.75
CA HIS A 271 -8.87 -10.50 20.19
C HIS A 271 -7.83 -9.48 20.67
N GLY A 272 -8.30 -8.38 21.28
CA GLY A 272 -7.43 -7.30 21.75
C GLY A 272 -7.06 -6.29 20.66
N ALA A 273 -7.68 -6.39 19.47
CA ALA A 273 -7.57 -5.36 18.45
C ALA A 273 -8.34 -4.10 18.85
N GLU A 274 -7.76 -2.93 18.59
CA GLU A 274 -8.35 -1.63 18.88
C GLU A 274 -8.06 -0.64 17.76
N TYR A 275 -9.05 0.19 17.42
CA TYR A 275 -8.87 1.33 16.53
C TYR A 275 -8.48 2.56 17.34
N VAL A 276 -7.25 3.03 17.19
CA VAL A 276 -6.65 4.10 18.01
C VAL A 276 -5.88 5.10 17.14
N SER A 277 -5.59 6.27 17.69
CA SER A 277 -4.66 7.21 17.08
C SER A 277 -3.27 6.99 17.65
N VAL A 278 -2.34 6.53 16.82
CA VAL A 278 -0.94 6.32 17.20
C VAL A 278 -0.15 7.56 16.78
N SER A 279 0.54 8.20 17.74
CA SER A 279 1.43 9.33 17.44
C SER A 279 2.50 8.90 16.45
N GLY A 280 2.93 9.81 15.58
CA GLY A 280 3.69 9.40 14.42
C GLY A 280 2.73 8.89 13.35
N ILE A 281 1.99 7.81 13.51
CA ILE A 281 1.27 7.18 12.37
C ILE A 281 0.01 7.93 11.93
N GLY A 282 -0.95 8.10 12.84
CA GLY A 282 -2.33 8.46 12.52
C GLY A 282 -3.33 7.47 13.14
N SER A 283 -4.57 7.52 12.68
CA SER A 283 -5.60 6.58 13.15
C SER A 283 -5.45 5.23 12.46
N THR A 284 -5.33 4.16 13.25
CA THR A 284 -5.02 2.82 12.76
C THR A 284 -5.50 1.73 13.72
N TYR A 285 -5.43 0.48 13.27
CA TYR A 285 -5.65 -0.68 14.12
C TYR A 285 -4.35 -1.12 14.79
N ILE A 286 -4.43 -1.40 16.08
CA ILE A 286 -3.39 -2.09 16.85
C ILE A 286 -3.96 -3.42 17.31
N LEU A 287 -3.13 -4.44 17.43
CA LEU A 287 -3.51 -5.78 17.86
C LEU A 287 -2.32 -6.52 18.50
N PRO A 288 -2.53 -7.57 19.29
CA PRO A 288 -1.42 -8.34 19.87
C PRO A 288 -0.44 -8.82 18.79
N CYS A 289 0.85 -8.66 19.03
CA CYS A 289 1.90 -9.02 18.06
C CYS A 289 1.98 -10.52 17.75
N ASP A 290 1.33 -11.37 18.55
CA ASP A 290 1.16 -12.81 18.33
C ASP A 290 -0.06 -13.14 17.46
N SER A 291 -0.73 -12.13 16.90
CA SER A 291 -1.87 -12.31 15.98
C SER A 291 -1.39 -12.51 14.55
N GLU A 292 -1.47 -13.73 14.04
CA GLU A 292 -1.21 -14.03 12.63
C GLU A 292 -2.40 -13.60 11.77
N VAL A 293 -2.22 -12.55 10.97
CA VAL A 293 -3.27 -12.00 10.11
C VAL A 293 -3.07 -12.53 8.69
N ASN A 294 -4.07 -13.25 8.17
CA ASN A 294 -4.04 -13.82 6.83
C ASN A 294 -4.94 -13.01 5.89
N VAL A 295 -4.36 -12.45 4.83
CA VAL A 295 -5.10 -11.72 3.79
C VAL A 295 -4.60 -12.16 2.43
N THR A 296 -5.49 -12.21 1.44
CA THR A 296 -5.13 -12.52 0.06
C THR A 296 -5.81 -11.55 -0.89
N PHE A 297 -5.06 -10.98 -1.80
CA PHE A 297 -5.58 -10.16 -2.90
C PHE A 297 -5.70 -11.01 -4.16
N LYS A 298 -6.66 -10.68 -5.04
CA LYS A 298 -6.82 -11.33 -6.34
C LYS A 298 -6.87 -10.33 -7.47
N PHE A 299 -6.01 -10.56 -8.45
CA PHE A 299 -5.92 -9.78 -9.67
C PHE A 299 -5.84 -10.72 -10.86
N GLY A 300 -6.71 -10.54 -11.86
CA GLY A 300 -6.68 -11.34 -13.09
C GLY A 300 -6.88 -12.84 -12.84
N GLY A 301 -7.63 -13.20 -11.79
CA GLY A 301 -7.86 -14.59 -11.38
C GLY A 301 -6.72 -15.24 -10.59
N LYS A 302 -5.61 -14.54 -10.35
CA LYS A 302 -4.46 -15.03 -9.56
C LYS A 302 -4.58 -14.56 -8.11
N SER A 303 -4.11 -15.40 -7.19
CA SER A 303 -4.14 -15.10 -5.75
C SER A 303 -2.75 -14.67 -5.26
N PHE A 304 -2.71 -13.61 -4.48
CA PHE A 304 -1.51 -12.99 -3.92
C PHE A 304 -1.67 -12.94 -2.39
N PRO A 305 -1.27 -14.01 -1.68
CA PRO A 305 -1.29 -14.00 -0.22
C PRO A 305 -0.29 -12.99 0.32
N ILE A 306 -0.65 -12.33 1.42
CA ILE A 306 0.21 -11.37 2.10
C ILE A 306 0.85 -12.05 3.30
N HIS A 307 2.16 -11.90 3.41
CA HIS A 307 2.97 -12.45 4.47
C HIS A 307 2.51 -11.85 5.81
N PRO A 308 2.30 -12.65 6.88
CA PRO A 308 1.77 -12.11 8.14
C PRO A 308 2.63 -11.01 8.79
N LEU A 309 3.95 -11.04 8.57
CA LEU A 309 4.86 -9.95 8.98
C LEU A 309 4.63 -8.63 8.22
N ASP A 310 4.02 -8.68 7.04
CA ASP A 310 3.58 -7.48 6.31
C ASP A 310 2.19 -7.01 6.70
N MET A 311 1.43 -7.79 7.47
CA MET A 311 0.13 -7.36 7.95
C MET A 311 0.24 -6.54 9.24
N THR A 312 1.29 -6.78 10.04
CA THR A 312 1.52 -6.04 11.29
C THR A 312 3.01 -5.77 11.54
N MET A 313 3.33 -4.55 11.95
CA MET A 313 4.70 -4.15 12.27
C MET A 313 4.88 -3.94 13.78
N ASP A 314 6.05 -4.33 14.26
CA ASP A 314 6.48 -3.97 15.61
C ASP A 314 6.62 -2.44 15.72
N PRO A 315 6.15 -1.80 16.79
CA PRO A 315 6.31 -0.36 16.99
C PRO A 315 7.77 0.12 16.88
N GLY A 316 8.73 -0.69 17.34
CA GLY A 316 10.14 -0.35 17.24
C GLY A 316 10.66 -0.27 15.80
N ALA A 317 10.13 -1.10 14.90
CA ALA A 317 10.44 -1.02 13.46
C ALA A 317 9.92 0.29 12.84
N LEU A 318 8.85 0.84 13.39
CA LEU A 318 8.25 2.12 12.98
C LEU A 318 8.94 3.34 13.63
N GLY A 319 10.05 3.15 14.34
CA GLY A 319 10.70 4.21 15.11
C GLY A 319 9.87 4.71 16.29
N LEU A 320 8.89 3.91 16.74
CA LEU A 320 8.05 4.22 17.89
C LEU A 320 8.61 3.54 19.15
N GLY A 321 8.21 4.06 20.31
CA GLY A 321 8.35 3.34 21.58
C GLY A 321 7.37 2.17 21.65
N SER A 322 6.91 1.82 22.85
CA SER A 322 5.86 0.80 22.99
C SER A 322 4.49 1.35 22.61
N VAL A 323 3.73 0.60 21.81
CA VAL A 323 2.28 0.79 21.62
C VAL A 323 1.55 -0.22 22.51
N ARG A 324 0.53 0.25 23.23
CA ARG A 324 -0.28 -0.58 24.14
C ARG A 324 -1.75 -0.39 23.88
N ASN A 325 -2.51 -1.47 24.04
CA ASN A 325 -3.98 -1.43 24.00
C ASN A 325 -4.57 -0.86 25.31
N SER A 326 -5.88 -0.70 25.38
CA SER A 326 -6.60 -0.18 26.56
C SER A 326 -6.42 -1.01 27.83
N LYS A 327 -6.02 -2.28 27.71
CA LYS A 327 -5.72 -3.18 28.83
C LYS A 327 -4.25 -3.09 29.29
N GLY A 328 -3.42 -2.33 28.58
CA GLY A 328 -2.00 -2.18 28.85
C GLY A 328 -1.14 -3.27 28.23
N ASP A 329 -1.68 -4.16 27.39
CA ASP A 329 -0.90 -5.18 26.68
C ASP A 329 -0.12 -4.54 25.52
N LEU A 330 1.08 -5.06 25.23
CA LEU A 330 1.84 -4.64 24.05
C LEU A 330 1.10 -5.02 22.77
N ALA A 331 1.10 -4.11 21.80
CA ALA A 331 0.43 -4.29 20.53
C ALA A 331 1.34 -3.90 19.36
N CYS A 332 1.17 -4.62 18.26
CA CYS A 332 1.70 -4.29 16.96
C CYS A 332 0.73 -3.39 16.21
N VAL A 333 1.26 -2.63 15.26
CA VAL A 333 0.48 -1.73 14.41
C VAL A 333 0.12 -2.50 13.14
N GLY A 334 -1.17 -2.58 12.78
CA GLY A 334 -1.57 -3.06 11.46
C GLY A 334 -0.91 -2.21 10.39
N THR A 335 -0.55 -2.75 9.23
CA THR A 335 0.17 -2.02 8.18
C THR A 335 -0.78 -1.41 7.14
N PHE A 336 -1.89 -2.07 6.84
CA PHE A 336 -2.95 -1.54 5.97
C PHE A 336 -3.78 -0.51 6.71
N GLN A 337 -3.43 0.77 6.56
CA GLN A 337 -4.03 1.89 7.29
C GLN A 337 -5.32 2.35 6.61
N PRO A 338 -6.30 2.86 7.38
CA PRO A 338 -7.24 3.82 6.84
C PRO A 338 -6.51 5.02 6.22
N PHE A 339 -7.03 5.56 5.12
CA PHE A 339 -6.49 6.77 4.49
C PHE A 339 -6.18 7.86 5.51
N THR A 340 -4.92 8.30 5.52
CA THR A 340 -4.44 9.35 6.44
C THR A 340 -4.53 10.77 5.86
N TYR A 341 -4.97 10.89 4.60
CA TYR A 341 -5.11 12.15 3.87
C TYR A 341 -6.50 12.26 3.25
N ASP A 342 -6.89 13.48 2.90
CA ASP A 342 -8.16 13.73 2.22
C ASP A 342 -8.06 13.32 0.75
N ARG A 343 -9.04 12.54 0.26
CA ARG A 343 -9.13 12.11 -1.14
C ARG A 343 -10.18 12.90 -1.93
N ALA A 344 -10.69 13.99 -1.34
CA ALA A 344 -11.82 14.76 -1.83
C ALA A 344 -13.09 13.92 -2.02
N SER A 345 -14.17 14.55 -2.50
CA SER A 345 -15.43 13.88 -2.80
C SER A 345 -15.43 13.10 -4.12
N ASP A 346 -14.36 13.22 -4.92
CA ASP A 346 -14.22 12.61 -6.25
C ASP A 346 -12.89 11.83 -6.37
N PRO A 347 -12.73 10.73 -5.62
CA PRO A 347 -11.48 9.95 -5.63
C PRO A 347 -11.29 9.22 -6.97
N THR A 348 -10.04 9.16 -7.44
CA THR A 348 -9.66 8.42 -8.66
C THR A 348 -9.28 6.96 -8.41
N TYR A 349 -9.07 6.59 -7.14
CA TYR A 349 -8.76 5.23 -6.70
C TYR A 349 -9.41 4.88 -5.35
N ASP A 350 -9.51 3.58 -5.05
CA ASP A 350 -10.09 3.04 -3.82
C ASP A 350 -9.05 2.62 -2.79
N MET A 351 -7.83 2.26 -3.23
CA MET A 351 -6.74 1.75 -2.41
C MET A 351 -5.39 2.18 -2.97
N VAL A 352 -4.42 2.37 -2.07
CA VAL A 352 -2.99 2.44 -2.41
C VAL A 352 -2.31 1.25 -1.76
N LEU A 353 -1.84 0.30 -2.56
CA LEU A 353 -1.06 -0.84 -2.10
C LEU A 353 0.41 -0.48 -2.11
N GLY A 354 0.88 -0.16 -0.91
CA GLY A 354 2.25 0.27 -0.64
C GLY A 354 3.27 -0.86 -0.50
N MET A 355 4.45 -0.54 0.04
CA MET A 355 5.58 -1.46 0.23
C MET A 355 5.19 -2.76 0.94
N ALA A 356 4.30 -2.72 1.95
CA ALA A 356 3.83 -3.94 2.62
C ALA A 356 3.11 -4.91 1.69
N PHE A 357 2.41 -4.44 0.66
CA PHE A 357 1.92 -5.32 -0.40
C PHE A 357 3.04 -5.70 -1.37
N LEU A 358 3.84 -4.73 -1.82
CA LEU A 358 4.86 -4.92 -2.86
C LEU A 358 5.99 -5.87 -2.46
N ARG A 359 6.25 -6.10 -1.18
CA ARG A 359 7.16 -7.18 -0.73
C ARG A 359 6.64 -8.60 -1.00
N ASN A 360 5.36 -8.76 -1.31
CA ASN A 360 4.72 -10.05 -1.58
C ASN A 360 4.63 -10.35 -3.08
N VAL A 361 5.06 -9.43 -3.93
CA VAL A 361 4.93 -9.53 -5.38
C VAL A 361 6.16 -8.99 -6.09
N TYR A 362 6.72 -9.79 -7.00
CA TYR A 362 7.60 -9.24 -8.02
C TYR A 362 6.73 -8.58 -9.08
N THR A 363 6.97 -7.30 -9.32
CA THR A 363 6.05 -6.45 -10.10
C THR A 363 6.74 -5.95 -11.35
N LEU A 364 6.09 -6.10 -12.50
CA LEU A 364 6.51 -5.53 -13.78
C LEU A 364 5.52 -4.44 -14.17
N PHE A 365 6.03 -3.25 -14.42
CA PHE A 365 5.26 -2.10 -14.89
C PHE A 365 5.61 -1.88 -16.35
N ASP A 366 4.73 -2.34 -17.24
CA ASP A 366 4.85 -2.12 -18.66
C ASP A 366 4.11 -0.85 -19.02
N TYR A 367 4.85 -0.07 -19.75
CA TYR A 367 4.57 1.30 -19.99
C TYR A 367 3.75 1.34 -21.33
N GLY A 368 3.85 0.34 -22.21
CA GLY A 368 3.20 0.31 -23.52
C GLY A 368 3.85 1.32 -24.49
N ASP A 369 3.05 1.83 -25.43
CA ASP A 369 3.51 2.80 -26.42
C ASP A 369 3.35 4.27 -25.92
N PHE A 370 4.40 4.86 -25.31
CA PHE A 370 4.42 6.31 -24.97
C PHE A 370 4.76 7.24 -26.11
N LEU A 371 5.16 6.69 -27.25
CA LEU A 371 5.56 7.52 -28.36
C LEU A 371 4.28 8.04 -29.02
N PRO A 372 4.13 9.36 -29.25
CA PRO A 372 3.29 9.82 -30.34
C PRO A 372 3.89 9.24 -31.62
N GLN A 373 3.46 8.03 -32.02
CA GLN A 373 3.88 7.47 -33.29
C GLN A 373 3.01 8.05 -34.40
N ASN A 374 3.72 8.60 -35.38
CA ASN A 374 3.26 8.88 -36.73
C ASN A 374 3.13 7.56 -37.52
N SER A 375 2.46 6.54 -36.99
CA SER A 375 2.26 5.27 -37.69
C SER A 375 0.77 4.94 -37.72
N ASN A 376 0.27 4.72 -38.93
CA ASN A 376 -1.09 4.33 -39.26
C ASN A 376 -1.42 2.88 -38.82
N SER A 377 -1.02 2.48 -37.61
CA SER A 377 -1.41 1.20 -37.03
C SER A 377 -2.32 1.45 -35.84
N ASP A 378 -3.59 1.07 -35.98
CA ASP A 378 -4.66 1.17 -34.96
C ASP A 378 -4.44 0.26 -33.71
N ALA A 379 -3.23 -0.26 -33.49
CA ALA A 379 -2.88 -1.07 -32.33
C ALA A 379 -1.80 -0.34 -31.52
N LYS A 380 -2.22 0.52 -30.58
CA LYS A 380 -1.35 1.02 -29.51
C LYS A 380 -1.28 -0.06 -28.44
N ASP A 381 -0.09 -0.51 -28.07
CA ASP A 381 0.05 -1.40 -26.92
C ASP A 381 -0.36 -0.64 -25.64
N THR A 382 -1.37 -1.17 -24.93
CA THR A 382 -1.92 -0.59 -23.71
C THR A 382 -0.93 -0.78 -22.56
N PRO A 383 -0.66 0.24 -21.72
CA PRO A 383 0.14 0.07 -20.51
C PRO A 383 -0.50 -0.97 -19.57
N TYR A 384 0.32 -1.82 -18.95
CA TYR A 384 -0.16 -2.90 -18.09
C TYR A 384 0.82 -3.20 -16.94
N ILE A 385 0.32 -3.92 -15.93
CA ILE A 385 1.11 -4.45 -14.83
C ILE A 385 1.03 -5.98 -14.85
N GLN A 386 2.12 -6.66 -14.57
CA GLN A 386 2.14 -8.09 -14.24
C GLN A 386 2.63 -8.28 -12.81
N LEU A 387 2.02 -9.23 -12.10
CA LEU A 387 2.32 -9.54 -10.71
C LEU A 387 2.68 -11.02 -10.60
N LEU A 388 3.84 -11.32 -10.05
CA LEU A 388 4.26 -12.67 -9.68
C LEU A 388 4.29 -12.76 -8.16
N SER A 389 3.53 -13.69 -7.57
CA SER A 389 3.51 -13.87 -6.12
C SER A 389 4.86 -14.39 -5.61
N LEU A 390 5.34 -13.80 -4.51
CA LEU A 390 6.55 -14.19 -3.80
C LEU A 390 6.25 -14.95 -2.49
N THR A 391 5.03 -14.81 -1.97
CA THR A 391 4.66 -15.36 -0.67
C THR A 391 4.06 -16.75 -0.80
N GLU A 392 4.73 -17.73 -0.22
CA GLU A 392 4.20 -19.08 -0.02
C GLU A 392 3.58 -19.19 1.38
N PRO A 393 2.26 -19.45 1.53
CA PRO A 393 1.59 -19.37 2.84
C PRO A 393 2.18 -20.25 3.94
N SER A 394 2.69 -21.43 3.58
CA SER A 394 3.28 -22.37 4.55
C SER A 394 4.63 -21.90 5.11
N GLU A 395 5.45 -21.32 4.24
CA GLU A 395 6.70 -20.66 4.61
C GLU A 395 6.42 -19.42 5.47
N ALA A 396 5.52 -18.56 5.00
CA ALA A 396 5.15 -17.32 5.68
C ALA A 396 4.62 -17.54 7.11
N HIS A 397 3.88 -18.63 7.32
CA HIS A 397 3.46 -19.06 8.65
C HIS A 397 4.65 -19.45 9.53
N SER A 398 5.58 -20.25 8.99
CA SER A 398 6.79 -20.69 9.70
C SER A 398 7.68 -19.51 10.11
N ASP A 399 7.77 -18.51 9.25
CA ASP A 399 8.51 -17.27 9.52
C ASP A 399 7.83 -16.43 10.60
N PHE A 400 6.50 -16.33 10.55
CA PHE A 400 5.74 -15.67 11.60
C PHE A 400 5.93 -16.34 12.95
N VAL A 401 5.87 -17.67 13.01
CA VAL A 401 6.11 -18.45 14.25
C VAL A 401 7.52 -18.17 14.79
N THR A 402 8.52 -18.14 13.90
CA THR A 402 9.90 -17.85 14.27
C THR A 402 10.06 -16.42 14.80
N ALA A 403 9.52 -15.43 14.09
CA ALA A 403 9.70 -14.01 14.40
C ALA A 403 8.83 -13.51 15.56
N ARG A 404 7.62 -14.05 15.75
CA ARG A 404 6.61 -13.53 16.69
C ARG A 404 6.27 -14.47 17.83
N LEU A 405 6.44 -15.78 17.66
CA LEU A 405 6.06 -16.80 18.65
C LEU A 405 7.26 -17.52 19.28
N GLY A 406 8.49 -17.09 18.96
CA GLY A 406 9.71 -17.66 19.51
C GLY A 406 9.96 -19.11 19.06
N GLY A 407 9.49 -19.47 17.86
CA GLY A 407 9.67 -20.80 17.28
C GLY A 407 8.71 -21.88 17.80
N VAL A 408 7.75 -21.53 18.64
CA VAL A 408 6.71 -22.45 19.12
C VAL A 408 5.40 -22.13 18.42
N ASP A 409 5.00 -23.01 17.51
CA ASP A 409 3.69 -22.91 16.86
C ASP A 409 2.58 -23.15 17.89
N VAL A 410 1.91 -22.07 18.26
CA VAL A 410 0.74 -22.09 19.13
C VAL A 410 -0.46 -21.68 18.29
N PRO A 411 -1.66 -22.27 18.52
CA PRO A 411 -2.85 -21.86 17.81
C PRO A 411 -3.02 -20.34 17.89
N PRO A 412 -3.19 -19.64 16.76
CA PRO A 412 -3.40 -18.20 16.76
C PRO A 412 -4.52 -17.83 17.72
N ARG A 413 -4.43 -16.68 18.40
CA ARG A 413 -5.58 -16.14 19.12
C ARG A 413 -6.66 -15.88 18.07
N GLY A 414 -7.61 -16.81 17.99
CA GLY A 414 -8.59 -16.84 16.91
C GLY A 414 -9.41 -15.56 16.83
N LEU A 415 -10.01 -15.35 15.66
CA LEU A 415 -10.97 -14.28 15.45
C LEU A 415 -12.08 -14.35 16.51
N LEU A 416 -12.50 -13.19 16.99
CA LEU A 416 -13.75 -13.04 17.73
C LEU A 416 -14.85 -13.62 16.86
N ASN A 417 -15.43 -14.74 17.29
CA ASN A 417 -16.58 -15.31 16.62
C ASN A 417 -17.67 -14.23 16.54
N ASP A 418 -18.30 -14.09 15.36
CA ASP A 418 -19.62 -13.46 15.22
C ASP A 418 -20.66 -14.30 15.99
N LYS A 419 -20.58 -14.25 17.32
CA LYS A 419 -21.53 -14.85 18.24
C LYS A 419 -21.85 -13.88 19.36
N SER A 420 -22.17 -12.65 19.01
CA SER A 420 -23.19 -11.91 19.77
C SER A 420 -24.57 -12.32 19.25
N GLY A 421 -25.03 -13.51 19.64
CA GLY A 421 -26.38 -13.97 19.29
C GLY A 421 -26.72 -15.45 19.46
N ALA A 422 -25.95 -16.25 20.22
CA ALA A 422 -26.36 -17.62 20.54
C ALA A 422 -25.87 -18.04 21.94
N GLY A 423 -26.29 -17.28 22.95
CA GLY A 423 -26.27 -17.69 24.35
C GLY A 423 -27.70 -17.83 24.83
N GLY A 424 -28.12 -19.07 25.15
CA GLY A 424 -29.48 -19.42 25.52
C GLY A 424 -30.04 -18.60 26.68
N GLY A 425 -31.12 -17.90 26.41
CA GLY A 425 -31.88 -17.14 27.39
C GLY A 425 -33.27 -16.75 26.91
N SER A 426 -33.99 -17.62 26.18
CA SER A 426 -35.38 -17.36 25.76
C SER A 426 -36.27 -18.57 26.00
N LYS A 427 -36.50 -18.87 27.29
CA LYS A 427 -37.72 -19.60 27.71
C LYS A 427 -38.55 -18.79 28.72
N THR A 428 -38.00 -17.72 29.28
CA THR A 428 -38.68 -16.86 30.27
C THR A 428 -39.52 -15.76 29.61
N HIS A 429 -39.09 -15.17 28.49
CA HIS A 429 -39.84 -14.10 27.83
C HIS A 429 -41.06 -14.61 27.04
N VAL A 430 -40.99 -15.77 26.39
CA VAL A 430 -42.16 -16.38 25.71
C VAL A 430 -43.21 -16.83 26.73
N ALA A 431 -42.79 -17.38 27.87
CA ALA A 431 -43.71 -17.75 28.95
C ALA A 431 -44.36 -16.52 29.60
N ALA A 432 -43.62 -15.42 29.79
CA ALA A 432 -44.16 -14.16 30.33
C ALA A 432 -45.14 -13.47 29.36
N ILE A 433 -44.86 -13.50 28.05
CA ILE A 433 -45.76 -12.94 27.02
C ILE A 433 -47.02 -13.82 26.88
N ALA A 434 -46.89 -15.15 26.89
CA ALA A 434 -48.03 -16.06 26.86
C ALA A 434 -48.92 -15.93 28.11
N ALA A 435 -48.33 -15.77 29.30
CA ALA A 435 -49.07 -15.53 30.53
C ALA A 435 -49.80 -14.17 30.52
N SER A 436 -49.17 -13.12 29.97
CA SER A 436 -49.78 -11.79 29.85
C SER A 436 -50.97 -11.78 28.88
N ILE A 437 -50.86 -12.48 27.74
CA ILE A 437 -51.97 -12.64 26.78
C ILE A 437 -53.12 -13.44 27.40
N ALA A 438 -52.83 -14.48 28.17
CA ALA A 438 -53.85 -15.26 28.87
C ALA A 438 -54.61 -14.43 29.92
N VAL A 439 -53.91 -13.60 30.71
CA VAL A 439 -54.54 -12.72 31.71
C VAL A 439 -55.40 -11.65 31.05
N ILE A 440 -54.94 -11.03 29.96
CA ILE A 440 -55.74 -10.06 29.20
C ILE A 440 -56.99 -10.73 28.60
N GLY A 441 -56.86 -11.93 28.04
CA GLY A 441 -57.99 -12.71 27.53
C GLY A 441 -59.05 -13.01 28.59
N VAL A 442 -58.64 -13.42 29.79
CA VAL A 442 -59.55 -13.66 30.92
C VAL A 442 -60.26 -12.37 31.37
N LEU A 443 -59.55 -11.23 31.42
CA LEU A 443 -60.14 -9.95 31.78
C LEU A 443 -61.20 -9.47 30.76
N PHE A 444 -60.98 -9.71 29.46
CA PHE A 444 -61.98 -9.42 28.43
C PHE A 444 -63.22 -10.31 28.53
N ILE A 445 -63.05 -11.59 28.86
CA ILE A 445 -64.18 -12.52 29.07
C ILE A 445 -65.00 -12.09 30.29
N VAL A 446 -64.34 -11.78 31.42
CA VAL A 446 -65.02 -11.31 32.63
C VAL A 446 -65.72 -9.99 32.38
N GLY A 447 -65.07 -9.03 31.71
CA GLY A 447 -65.69 -7.76 31.30
C GLY A 447 -66.92 -7.97 30.39
N GLY A 448 -66.82 -8.87 29.41
CA GLY A 448 -67.93 -9.26 28.54
C GLY A 448 -69.12 -9.85 29.30
N ILE A 449 -68.86 -10.71 30.29
CA ILE A 449 -69.92 -11.29 31.15
C ILE A 449 -70.61 -10.19 31.97
N PHE A 450 -69.86 -9.24 32.54
CA PHE A 450 -70.44 -8.11 33.27
C PHE A 450 -71.28 -7.20 32.37
N VAL A 451 -70.85 -6.91 31.14
CA VAL A 451 -71.61 -6.12 30.16
C VAL A 451 -72.89 -6.84 29.73
N ILE A 452 -72.85 -8.16 29.51
CA ILE A 452 -74.04 -8.96 29.19
C ILE A 452 -75.02 -8.98 30.37
N LYS A 453 -74.54 -9.14 31.61
CA LYS A 453 -75.38 -9.06 32.82
C LYS A 453 -76.01 -7.67 32.99
N ALA A 454 -75.26 -6.60 32.74
CA ALA A 454 -75.76 -5.23 32.81
C ALA A 454 -76.80 -4.92 31.73
N ARG A 455 -76.61 -5.42 30.49
CA ARG A 455 -77.59 -5.32 29.40
C ARG A 455 -78.87 -6.12 29.70
N ARG A 456 -78.76 -7.32 30.27
CA ARG A 456 -79.95 -8.12 30.67
C ARG A 456 -80.76 -7.48 31.81
N ARG A 457 -80.13 -6.74 32.74
CA ARG A 457 -80.86 -5.97 33.76
C ARG A 457 -81.61 -4.75 33.19
N LYS A 458 -81.13 -4.14 32.10
CA LYS A 458 -81.82 -3.02 31.45
C LYS A 458 -83.05 -3.42 30.62
N VAL A 459 -83.20 -4.70 30.27
CA VAL A 459 -84.36 -5.21 29.50
C VAL A 459 -85.57 -5.52 30.40
N TRP A 460 -85.39 -5.53 31.73
CA TRP A 460 -86.47 -5.77 32.72
C TRP A 460 -87.03 -4.49 33.38
N ILE A 461 -86.69 -3.30 32.85
CA ILE A 461 -87.23 -2.00 33.34
C ILE A 461 -87.70 -1.15 32.15
N ARG A 462 -88.50 -1.73 31.26
CA ARG A 462 -89.38 -0.98 30.36
C ARG A 462 -90.72 -1.67 30.25
#